data_AF-A0A925EH70-F1
#
_entry.id   AF-A0A925EH70-F1
#
_cell.length_a   1.000
_cell.length_b   1.000
_cell.length_c   1.000
_cell.angle_alpha   90.00
_cell.angle_beta   90.00
_cell.angle_gamma   90.00
#
_symmetry.space_group_name_H-M   'P 1'
#
loop_
_entity.id
_entity.type
_entity.pdbx_description
1 polymer ?
#
loop_
_entity_poly.entity_id
_entity_poly.type
_entity_poly.pdbx_seq_one_letter_code
_entity_poly.pdbx_strand_id
1 'polypeptide(L)'
;MDGIIGQWSTSSWFYDDPADEILVFLPDGKGVFEYHWWKLSHYETFTYQVDAETLSVIGDKNFSYDDDQNAVKESTSTFRFNGKFLIRKANSEEINSGCKIILELDEPLQKEYPATNKFGQGNTQNNVSDYKLSAN
;
A
#
# COMPACT_ATOMS: atom_id res chain seq x y z
N MET A 1 1.08 -11.97 15.40
CA MET A 1 2.06 -11.42 14.43
C MET A 1 1.49 -10.09 14.00
N ASP A 2 1.53 -9.12 14.91
CA ASP A 2 0.65 -7.94 14.85
C ASP A 2 1.33 -6.77 14.14
N GLY A 3 2.58 -6.97 13.71
CA GLY A 3 3.43 -5.93 13.13
C GLY A 3 3.12 -5.58 11.68
N ILE A 4 2.31 -6.37 10.96
CA ILE A 4 1.91 -6.08 9.57
C ILE A 4 0.61 -5.26 9.48
N ILE A 5 -0.26 -5.40 10.49
CA ILE A 5 -1.59 -4.79 10.49
C ILE A 5 -1.47 -3.27 10.54
N GLY A 6 -2.26 -2.60 9.71
CA GLY A 6 -2.30 -1.14 9.62
C GLY A 6 -1.90 -0.60 8.25
N GLN A 7 -1.64 0.71 8.22
CA GLN A 7 -1.29 1.46 7.01
C GLN A 7 0.22 1.52 6.80
N TRP A 8 0.62 1.41 5.55
CA TRP A 8 1.98 1.53 5.05
C TRP A 8 1.97 2.47 3.86
N SER A 9 2.94 3.37 3.75
CA SER A 9 2.93 4.38 2.68
C SER A 9 4.34 4.68 2.18
N THR A 10 4.40 5.16 0.93
CA THR A 10 5.61 5.69 0.30
C THR A 10 5.83 7.18 0.62
N SER A 11 4.80 7.93 1.05
CA SER A 11 4.89 9.36 1.36
C SER A 11 5.90 9.73 2.45
N SER A 12 6.17 8.83 3.42
CA SER A 12 7.22 9.06 4.44
C SER A 12 8.63 9.26 3.86
N TRP A 13 8.83 8.94 2.58
CA TRP A 13 10.08 9.11 1.84
C TRP A 13 10.12 10.40 1.01
N PHE A 14 8.96 10.97 0.66
CA PHE A 14 8.85 12.11 -0.24
C PHE A 14 7.71 13.03 0.20
N TYR A 15 8.04 14.05 1.01
CA TYR A 15 7.07 14.97 1.61
C TYR A 15 6.30 15.86 0.61
N ASP A 16 6.69 15.88 -0.66
CA ASP A 16 6.13 16.74 -1.71
C ASP A 16 5.73 15.95 -2.99
N ASP A 17 5.61 14.62 -2.92
CA ASP A 17 5.23 13.85 -4.11
C ASP A 17 3.71 13.91 -4.33
N PRO A 18 3.24 14.39 -5.51
CA PRO A 18 1.83 14.28 -5.88
C PRO A 18 1.32 12.84 -5.98
N ALA A 19 2.22 11.86 -6.04
CA ALA A 19 1.94 10.44 -5.97
C ALA A 19 2.12 9.87 -4.55
N ASP A 20 1.08 9.20 -4.02
CA ASP A 20 1.21 8.38 -2.81
C ASP A 20 0.66 6.97 -3.07
N GLU A 21 1.43 5.97 -2.64
CA GLU A 21 1.08 4.56 -2.69
C GLU A 21 0.84 4.10 -1.25
N ILE A 22 -0.37 3.62 -0.96
CA ILE A 22 -0.79 3.22 0.38
C ILE A 22 -1.19 1.74 0.37
N LEU A 23 -0.62 0.95 1.29
CA LEU A 23 -1.07 -0.41 1.58
C LEU A 23 -1.73 -0.44 2.96
N VAL A 24 -2.88 -1.10 3.05
CA VAL A 24 -3.60 -1.34 4.31
C VAL A 24 -3.80 -2.82 4.50
N PHE A 25 -3.28 -3.38 5.58
CA PHE A 25 -3.46 -4.80 5.94
C PHE A 25 -4.46 -4.92 7.10
N LEU A 26 -5.48 -5.75 6.91
CA LEU A 26 -6.56 -6.01 7.87
C LEU A 26 -6.33 -7.35 8.60
N PRO A 27 -6.81 -7.50 9.86
CA PRO A 27 -6.59 -8.72 10.65
C PRO A 27 -7.18 -10.01 10.05
N ASP A 28 -8.09 -9.91 9.08
CA ASP A 28 -8.77 -11.04 8.44
C ASP A 28 -8.01 -11.62 7.23
N GLY A 29 -6.77 -11.17 6.99
CA GLY A 29 -5.96 -11.61 5.85
C GLY A 29 -6.28 -10.88 4.54
N LYS A 30 -7.06 -9.79 4.59
CA LYS A 30 -7.33 -8.94 3.42
C LYS A 30 -6.61 -7.61 3.51
N GLY A 31 -6.40 -6.98 2.37
CA GLY A 31 -5.88 -5.63 2.34
C GLY A 31 -6.35 -4.83 1.14
N VAL A 32 -5.95 -3.57 1.16
CA VAL A 32 -6.26 -2.60 0.11
C VAL A 32 -4.96 -1.90 -0.29
N PHE A 33 -4.75 -1.74 -1.58
CA PHE A 33 -3.80 -0.82 -2.15
C PHE A 33 -4.53 0.41 -2.68
N GLU A 34 -4.02 1.60 -2.42
CA GLU A 34 -4.53 2.85 -2.96
C GLU A 34 -3.40 3.61 -3.63
N TYR A 35 -3.66 4.11 -4.83
CA TYR A 35 -2.78 5.02 -5.55
C TYR A 35 -3.47 6.38 -5.66
N HIS A 36 -2.80 7.39 -5.12
CA HIS A 36 -3.21 8.77 -5.19
C HIS A 36 -2.33 9.51 -6.21
N TRP A 37 -2.96 10.22 -7.14
CA TRP A 37 -2.31 11.25 -7.96
C TRP A 37 -3.08 12.54 -7.74
N TRP A 38 -2.65 13.36 -6.77
CA TRP A 38 -3.40 14.45 -6.14
C TRP A 38 -4.73 14.05 -5.44
N LYS A 39 -5.37 12.95 -5.86
CA LYS A 39 -6.57 12.33 -5.30
C LYS A 39 -6.58 10.84 -5.63
N LEU A 40 -7.50 10.08 -5.01
CA LEU A 40 -7.63 8.64 -5.25
C LEU A 40 -7.90 8.39 -6.73
N SER A 41 -6.93 7.75 -7.39
CA SER A 41 -6.95 7.49 -8.83
C SER A 41 -7.18 6.00 -9.12
N HIS A 42 -6.74 5.14 -8.21
CA HIS A 42 -6.84 3.70 -8.38
C HIS A 42 -6.82 3.02 -7.01
N TYR A 43 -7.57 1.92 -6.87
CA TYR A 43 -7.45 1.05 -5.70
C TYR A 43 -7.61 -0.43 -6.06
N GLU A 44 -6.94 -1.28 -5.30
CA GLU A 44 -6.97 -2.74 -5.45
C GLU A 44 -7.30 -3.37 -4.11
N THR A 45 -8.09 -4.44 -4.12
CA THR A 45 -8.24 -5.33 -2.98
C THR A 45 -7.38 -6.56 -3.18
N PHE A 46 -6.78 -7.06 -2.10
CA PHE A 46 -5.96 -8.25 -2.13
C PHE A 46 -6.16 -9.11 -0.89
N THR A 47 -5.72 -10.35 -0.99
CA THR A 47 -5.50 -11.25 0.15
C THR A 47 -4.01 -11.37 0.41
N TYR A 48 -3.64 -11.62 1.66
CA TYR A 48 -2.25 -11.77 2.03
C TYR A 48 -2.02 -12.86 3.06
N GLN A 49 -0.80 -13.40 3.05
CA GLN A 49 -0.32 -14.36 4.02
C GLN A 49 1.08 -13.97 4.46
N VAL A 50 1.33 -14.05 5.77
CA VAL A 50 2.66 -13.83 6.35
C VAL A 50 3.25 -15.16 6.75
N ASP A 51 4.49 -15.40 6.34
CA ASP A 51 5.31 -16.54 6.75
C ASP A 51 6.72 -16.06 7.10
N ALA A 52 7.08 -16.17 8.38
CA ALA A 52 8.32 -15.62 8.95
C ALA A 52 8.55 -14.13 8.59
N GLU A 53 9.55 -13.86 7.74
CA GLU A 53 9.92 -12.52 7.27
C GLU A 53 9.43 -12.25 5.84
N THR A 54 8.54 -13.09 5.32
CA THR A 54 7.98 -12.98 3.97
C THR A 54 6.47 -12.71 4.05
N LEU A 55 6.01 -11.74 3.26
CA LEU A 55 4.60 -11.44 3.04
C LEU A 55 4.26 -11.79 1.59
N SER A 56 3.29 -12.67 1.37
CA SER A 56 2.75 -12.96 0.04
C SER A 56 1.44 -12.22 -0.16
N VAL A 57 1.25 -11.57 -1.31
CA VAL A 57 0.06 -10.81 -1.68
C VAL A 57 -0.50 -11.33 -3.00
N ILE A 58 -1.82 -11.53 -3.03
CA ILE A 58 -2.58 -11.96 -4.20
C ILE A 58 -3.76 -11.01 -4.40
N GLY A 59 -3.75 -10.28 -5.52
CA GLY A 59 -4.82 -9.39 -5.94
C GLY A 59 -6.15 -10.11 -6.19
N ASP A 60 -7.24 -9.47 -5.80
CA ASP A 60 -8.62 -9.96 -5.92
C ASP A 60 -9.41 -9.12 -6.94
N LYS A 61 -9.52 -7.80 -6.69
CA LYS A 61 -10.21 -6.86 -7.59
C LYS A 61 -9.44 -5.56 -7.71
N ASN A 62 -9.48 -4.92 -8.86
CA ASN A 62 -8.91 -3.59 -9.03
C ASN A 62 -9.92 -2.63 -9.67
N PHE A 63 -9.77 -1.37 -9.32
CA PHE A 63 -10.72 -0.34 -9.67
C PHE A 63 -9.96 0.93 -10.02
N SER A 64 -10.41 1.59 -11.08
CA SER A 64 -9.88 2.90 -11.47
C SER A 64 -10.97 3.94 -11.29
N TYR A 65 -10.55 5.11 -10.81
CA TYR A 65 -11.41 6.27 -10.73
C TYR A 65 -11.35 7.02 -12.06
N ASP A 66 -12.52 7.22 -12.68
CA ASP A 66 -12.71 7.97 -13.90
C ASP A 66 -13.20 9.38 -13.54
N ASP A 67 -12.26 10.33 -13.56
CA ASP A 67 -12.50 11.73 -13.20
C ASP A 67 -13.55 12.39 -14.08
N ASP A 68 -13.52 12.13 -15.38
CA ASP A 68 -14.40 12.76 -16.36
C ASP A 68 -15.86 12.35 -16.12
N GLN A 69 -16.07 11.13 -15.60
CA GLN A 69 -17.38 10.58 -15.35
C GLN A 69 -17.76 10.55 -13.86
N ASN A 70 -16.87 10.99 -12.97
CA ASN A 70 -17.04 10.89 -11.51
C ASN A 70 -17.50 9.48 -11.09
N ALA A 71 -16.87 8.45 -11.67
CA ALA A 71 -17.31 7.07 -11.55
C ALA A 71 -16.13 6.14 -11.19
N VAL A 72 -16.43 5.12 -10.38
CA VAL A 72 -15.51 4.01 -10.11
C VAL A 72 -15.86 2.87 -11.06
N LYS A 73 -14.86 2.33 -11.76
CA LYS A 73 -15.03 1.17 -12.65
C LYS A 73 -14.06 0.08 -12.26
N GLU A 74 -14.55 -1.17 -12.26
CA GLU A 74 -13.67 -2.33 -12.19
C GLU A 74 -12.74 -2.32 -13.41
N SER A 75 -11.44 -2.46 -13.16
CA SER A 75 -10.43 -2.41 -14.19
C SER A 75 -10.09 -3.82 -14.67
N THR A 76 -9.56 -3.94 -15.88
CA THR A 76 -8.91 -5.17 -16.36
C THR A 76 -7.39 -5.02 -16.40
N SER A 77 -6.85 -3.96 -15.80
CA SER A 77 -5.42 -3.73 -15.67
C SER A 77 -4.76 -4.85 -14.87
N THR A 78 -3.46 -5.05 -15.10
CA THR A 78 -2.66 -5.90 -14.24
C THR A 78 -2.63 -5.31 -12.83
N PHE A 79 -2.85 -6.16 -11.82
CA PHE A 79 -2.66 -5.78 -10.43
C PHE A 79 -1.27 -5.22 -10.20
N ARG A 80 -1.19 -4.10 -9.49
CA ARG A 80 0.05 -3.50 -9.04
C ARG A 80 0.80 -4.46 -8.13
N PHE A 81 0.09 -5.19 -7.27
CA PHE A 81 0.69 -6.12 -6.31
C PHE A 81 0.19 -7.55 -6.48
N ASN A 82 1.02 -8.36 -7.12
CA ASN A 82 0.96 -9.82 -7.09
C ASN A 82 2.39 -10.31 -6.87
N GLY A 83 2.70 -10.79 -5.66
CA GLY A 83 4.07 -11.18 -5.36
C GLY A 83 4.40 -11.24 -3.87
N LYS A 84 5.69 -11.12 -3.59
CA LYS A 84 6.25 -11.25 -2.25
C LYS A 84 6.93 -9.96 -1.82
N PHE A 85 6.83 -9.68 -0.53
CA PHE A 85 7.60 -8.66 0.15
C PHE A 85 8.46 -9.33 1.22
N LEU A 86 9.67 -8.80 1.38
CA LEU A 86 10.52 -9.02 2.53
C LEU A 86 10.16 -8.01 3.61
N ILE A 87 9.95 -8.51 4.83
CA ILE A 87 9.68 -7.71 6.02
C ILE A 87 11.00 -7.52 6.76
N ARG A 88 11.46 -6.28 6.90
CA ARG A 88 12.68 -6.00 7.67
C ARG A 88 12.50 -4.79 8.60
N LYS A 89 13.35 -4.72 9.61
CA LYS A 89 13.44 -3.53 10.47
C LYS A 89 14.02 -2.36 9.67
N ALA A 90 13.54 -1.17 9.99
CA ALA A 90 14.10 0.08 9.48
C ALA A 90 15.55 0.28 9.98
N ASN A 91 16.41 0.81 9.13
CA ASN A 91 17.75 1.25 9.51
C ASN A 91 17.72 2.65 10.17
N SER A 92 18.86 3.16 10.63
CA SER A 92 18.91 4.44 11.37
C SER A 92 18.37 5.65 10.59
N GLU A 93 18.58 5.72 9.28
CA GLU A 93 18.08 6.82 8.45
C GLU A 93 16.55 6.72 8.29
N GLU A 94 16.07 5.51 8.04
CA GLU A 94 14.65 5.16 7.91
C GLU A 94 13.89 5.35 9.24
N ILE A 95 14.55 5.14 10.38
CA ILE A 95 13.99 5.45 11.70
C ILE A 95 13.87 6.96 11.91
N ASN A 96 14.85 7.73 11.44
CA ASN A 96 14.81 9.19 11.52
C ASN A 96 13.70 9.79 10.65
N SER A 97 13.28 9.11 9.57
CA SER A 97 12.07 9.46 8.80
C SER A 97 10.76 8.97 9.44
N GLY A 98 10.83 8.29 10.58
CA GLY A 98 9.69 7.86 11.38
C GLY A 98 9.21 6.43 11.11
N CYS A 99 9.92 5.66 10.27
CA CYS A 99 9.57 4.27 9.96
C CYS A 99 10.17 3.29 10.97
N LYS A 100 9.41 2.26 11.38
CA LYS A 100 9.92 1.17 12.23
C LYS A 100 10.18 -0.12 11.45
N ILE A 101 9.34 -0.38 10.46
CA ILE A 101 9.36 -1.60 9.65
C ILE A 101 9.25 -1.17 8.19
N ILE A 102 9.96 -1.91 7.33
CA ILE A 102 9.98 -1.74 5.89
C ILE A 102 9.45 -3.02 5.23
N LEU A 103 8.53 -2.84 4.28
CA LEU A 103 8.20 -3.86 3.28
C LEU A 103 8.96 -3.55 2.02
N GLU A 104 9.74 -4.50 1.54
CA GLU A 104 10.54 -4.37 0.32
C GLU A 104 10.11 -5.47 -0.65
N LEU A 105 9.78 -5.10 -1.88
CA LEU A 105 9.42 -6.09 -2.88
C LEU A 105 10.59 -7.04 -3.16
N ASP A 106 10.30 -8.34 -3.16
CA ASP A 106 11.27 -9.40 -3.48
C ASP A 106 11.74 -9.30 -4.95
N GLU A 107 10.86 -8.81 -5.83
CA GLU A 107 11.18 -8.50 -7.23
C GLU A 107 10.67 -7.09 -7.59
N PRO A 108 11.46 -6.26 -8.31
CA PRO A 108 11.00 -4.95 -8.74
C PRO A 108 9.79 -5.06 -9.67
N LEU A 109 8.79 -4.19 -9.48
CA LEU A 109 7.61 -4.13 -10.35
C LEU A 109 8.06 -3.85 -11.80
N GLN A 110 7.73 -4.75 -12.72
CA GLN A 110 7.93 -4.52 -14.15
C GLN A 110 6.87 -3.54 -14.70
N LYS A 111 7.02 -2.21 -14.47
CA LYS A 111 6.71 -1.10 -15.42
C LYS A 111 6.61 0.33 -14.82
N GLU A 112 7.18 1.24 -15.61
CA GLU A 112 6.90 2.67 -15.94
C GLU A 112 6.62 3.75 -14.90
N TYR A 113 6.31 3.44 -13.64
CA TYR A 113 6.18 4.47 -12.60
C TYR A 113 7.47 4.60 -11.79
N PRO A 114 7.83 5.80 -11.27
CA PRO A 114 8.99 5.94 -10.40
C PRO A 114 8.92 4.89 -9.29
N ALA A 115 9.96 4.06 -9.27
CA ALA A 115 9.97 2.76 -8.64
C ALA A 115 10.12 2.86 -7.12
N THR A 116 9.05 3.21 -6.41
CA THR A 116 9.00 3.01 -4.96
C THR A 116 8.80 1.52 -4.68
N ASN A 117 9.90 0.81 -4.45
CA ASN A 117 9.89 -0.61 -4.10
C ASN A 117 9.79 -0.87 -2.59
N LYS A 118 9.61 0.19 -1.80
CA LYS A 118 9.65 0.17 -0.33
C LYS A 118 8.48 0.92 0.28
N PHE A 119 7.85 0.29 1.27
CA PHE A 119 6.79 0.88 2.07
C PHE A 119 7.22 0.95 3.53
N GLY A 120 6.99 2.09 4.18
CA GLY A 120 7.30 2.30 5.59
C GLY A 120 6.04 2.32 6.46
N GLN A 121 6.13 1.73 7.66
CA GLN A 121 5.12 1.91 8.70
C GLN A 121 5.58 2.95 9.73
N GLY A 122 4.81 4.04 9.85
CA GLY A 122 5.10 5.17 10.73
C GLY A 122 4.80 4.93 12.22
N ASN A 123 5.26 5.86 13.08
CA ASN A 123 5.02 5.84 14.53
C ASN A 123 3.58 6.16 14.95
N THR A 124 2.87 6.95 14.15
CA THR A 124 1.45 7.23 14.34
C THR A 124 0.68 6.28 13.44
N GLN A 125 0.09 5.25 14.04
CA GLN A 125 -0.97 4.47 13.40
C GLN A 125 -2.10 5.45 13.08
N ASN A 126 -2.11 6.05 11.89
CA ASN A 126 -3.32 6.66 11.38
C ASN A 126 -4.28 5.49 11.17
N ASN A 127 -5.23 5.38 12.08
CA ASN A 127 -6.21 4.32 12.10
C ASN A 127 -7.21 4.63 10.98
N VAL A 128 -6.95 4.13 9.77
CA VAL A 128 -7.74 4.44 8.55
C VAL A 128 -9.14 3.80 8.55
N SER A 129 -9.55 3.18 9.65
CA SER A 129 -10.93 2.75 9.88
C SER A 129 -11.92 3.92 9.77
N ASP A 130 -11.47 5.16 9.92
CA ASP A 130 -12.30 6.36 9.79
C ASP A 130 -12.65 6.74 8.34
N TYR A 131 -11.91 6.28 7.32
CA TYR A 131 -12.19 6.61 5.91
C TYR A 131 -13.24 5.71 5.23
N LYS A 132 -13.72 4.66 5.92
CA LYS A 132 -14.84 3.82 5.44
C LYS A 132 -16.19 4.17 6.09
N LEU A 133 -16.23 5.23 6.89
CA LEU A 133 -17.42 5.73 7.59
C LEU A 133 -17.92 7.06 6.99
N SER A 134 -18.03 7.13 5.67
CA SER A 134 -18.91 8.11 5.03
C SER A 134 -19.59 7.52 3.79
N ALA A 135 -20.22 6.37 3.98
CA ALA A 135 -21.40 6.02 3.20
C ALA A 135 -22.62 6.33 4.09
N ASN A 136 -23.14 7.55 3.97
CA ASN A 136 -24.53 7.85 4.26
C ASN A 136 -25.32 7.66 2.97
#